data_AF-A0A9D4DHK2-F1
#
_entry.id   AF-A0A9D4DHK2-F1
#
_cell.length_a   1.000
_cell.length_b   1.000
_cell.length_c   1.000
_cell.angle_alpha   90.00
_cell.angle_beta   90.00
_cell.angle_gamma   90.00
#
_symmetry.space_group_name_H-M   'P 1'
#
loop_
_entity.id
_entity.type
_entity.pdbx_description
1 polymer ?
#
loop_
_entity_poly.entity_id
_entity_poly.type
_entity_poly.pdbx_seq_one_letter_code
_entity_poly.pdbx_strand_id
1 'polypeptide(L)'
;MRVYPVRRAGDNGISFEDAPAVCSNLGGYLANTSDLQTAQRLGLHLCRCGILRNNSTRYSALYNGTNCSDYAGLPPPTIVTCKLPTTNTYLTRLTLVVDSCLLQLNLHTEIRLFTLRISKTQRADEIQHNQR
;
A
#
# COMPACT_ATOMS: atom_id res chain seq x y z
N MET A 1 -10.10 1.37 7.14
CA MET A 1 -9.07 0.36 6.87
C MET A 1 -9.07 0.04 5.39
N ARG A 2 -7.96 0.21 4.69
CA ARG A 2 -7.88 0.00 3.23
C ARG A 2 -6.68 -0.89 2.93
N VAL A 3 -6.91 -2.00 2.22
CA VAL A 3 -5.86 -2.85 1.65
C VAL A 3 -5.55 -2.34 0.25
N TYR A 4 -4.27 -2.13 -0.06
CA TYR A 4 -3.84 -1.72 -1.40
C TYR A 4 -2.52 -2.38 -1.79
N PRO A 5 -2.30 -2.65 -3.09
CA PRO A 5 -1.04 -3.20 -3.58
C PRO A 5 0.04 -2.12 -3.65
N VAL A 6 1.24 -2.46 -3.21
CA VAL A 6 2.46 -1.65 -3.29
C VAL A 6 3.49 -2.38 -4.13
N ARG A 7 4.21 -1.63 -4.95
CA ARG A 7 5.32 -2.13 -5.78
C ARG A 7 6.56 -1.31 -5.52
N ARG A 8 7.71 -1.97 -5.39
CA ARG A 8 9.01 -1.31 -5.30
C ARG A 8 9.44 -0.79 -6.68
N ALA A 9 10.04 0.40 -6.71
CA ALA A 9 10.67 0.94 -7.92
C ALA A 9 11.97 0.16 -8.22
N GLY A 10 12.16 -0.24 -9.48
CA GLY A 10 13.19 -1.21 -9.89
C GLY A 10 12.62 -2.63 -10.02
N ASP A 11 13.03 -3.36 -11.05
CA ASP A 11 12.43 -4.66 -11.42
C ASP A 11 12.79 -5.83 -10.49
N ASN A 12 13.36 -5.56 -9.31
CA ASN A 12 13.91 -6.58 -8.42
C ASN A 12 12.88 -7.25 -7.49
N GLY A 13 11.58 -7.00 -7.70
CA GLY A 13 10.50 -7.54 -6.88
C GLY A 13 10.63 -7.18 -5.39
N ILE A 14 9.83 -7.84 -4.55
CA ILE A 14 9.88 -7.72 -3.09
C ILE A 14 9.96 -9.13 -2.51
N SER A 15 10.90 -9.35 -1.59
CA SER A 15 11.03 -10.61 -0.86
C SER A 15 10.10 -10.65 0.37
N PHE A 16 9.90 -11.83 0.96
CA PHE A 16 9.14 -11.96 2.21
C PHE A 16 9.78 -11.19 3.37
N GLU A 17 11.11 -11.08 3.38
CA GLU A 17 11.87 -10.40 4.43
C GLU A 17 11.83 -8.87 4.26
N ASP A 18 11.82 -8.39 3.01
CA ASP A 18 11.73 -6.96 2.72
C ASP A 18 10.30 -6.40 2.87
N ALA A 19 9.28 -7.24 2.67
CA ALA A 19 7.89 -6.81 2.64
C ALA A 19 7.45 -6.06 3.92
N PRO A 20 7.76 -6.53 5.15
CA PRO A 20 7.46 -5.78 6.38
C PRO A 20 8.12 -4.40 6.41
N ALA A 21 9.38 -4.28 6.00
CA ALA A 21 10.11 -3.01 6.00
C ALA A 21 9.50 -2.00 5.02
N VAL A 22 9.12 -2.46 3.81
CA VAL A 22 8.43 -1.63 2.81
C VAL A 22 7.09 -1.12 3.35
N CYS A 23 6.29 -1.98 3.98
CA CYS A 23 5.00 -1.61 4.56
C CYS A 23 5.18 -0.59 5.70
N SER A 24 6.14 -0.85 6.59
CA SER A 24 6.43 0.01 7.74
C SER A 24 6.84 1.42 7.31
N ASN A 25 7.64 1.54 6.24
CA ASN A 25 8.05 2.82 5.69
C ASN A 25 6.87 3.64 5.11
N LEU A 26 5.77 2.98 4.75
CA LEU A 26 4.54 3.63 4.27
C LEU A 26 3.55 3.97 5.39
N GLY A 27 3.92 3.77 6.66
CA GLY A 27 3.00 3.96 7.79
C GLY A 27 1.89 2.92 7.86
N GLY A 28 2.10 1.77 7.22
CA GLY A 28 1.16 0.65 7.19
C GLY A 28 1.76 -0.64 7.72
N TYR A 29 0.98 -1.71 7.61
CA TYR A 29 1.47 -3.05 7.92
C TYR A 29 1.07 -4.04 6.84
N LEU A 30 1.81 -5.15 6.79
CA LEU A 30 1.58 -6.23 5.84
C LEU A 30 0.22 -6.87 6.11
N ALA A 31 -0.65 -6.90 5.09
CA ALA A 31 -2.01 -7.41 5.19
C ALA A 31 -2.01 -8.90 5.57
N ASN A 32 -2.94 -9.29 6.43
CA ASN A 32 -3.22 -10.70 6.68
C ASN A 32 -4.32 -11.21 5.72
N THR A 33 -4.69 -12.49 5.84
CA THR A 33 -5.72 -13.07 4.95
C THR A 33 -7.12 -12.57 5.26
N SER A 34 -7.46 -12.33 6.52
CA SER A 34 -8.74 -11.74 6.91
C SER A 34 -8.90 -10.30 6.41
N ASP A 35 -7.82 -9.52 6.37
CA ASP A 35 -7.77 -8.16 5.84
C ASP A 35 -8.05 -8.20 4.34
N LEU A 36 -7.40 -9.13 3.62
CA LEU A 36 -7.64 -9.35 2.18
C LEU A 36 -9.07 -9.82 1.90
N GLN A 37 -9.63 -10.74 2.70
CA GLN A 37 -11.03 -11.17 2.60
C GLN A 37 -11.99 -10.02 2.83
N THR A 38 -11.72 -9.19 3.82
CA THR A 38 -12.55 -8.02 4.12
C THR A 38 -12.48 -7.02 2.99
N ALA A 39 -11.28 -6.70 2.51
CA ALA A 39 -11.11 -5.80 1.38
C ALA A 39 -11.77 -6.33 0.10
N GLN A 40 -11.71 -7.64 -0.15
CA GLN A 40 -12.44 -8.27 -1.26
C GLN A 40 -13.94 -8.04 -1.14
N ARG A 41 -14.53 -8.31 0.04
CA ARG A 41 -15.97 -8.04 0.27
C ARG A 41 -16.34 -6.57 0.08
N LEU A 42 -15.38 -5.66 0.30
CA LEU A 42 -15.53 -4.22 0.07
C LEU A 42 -15.28 -3.78 -1.38
N GLY A 43 -14.99 -4.71 -2.30
CA GLY A 43 -14.79 -4.40 -3.72
C GLY A 43 -13.34 -4.45 -4.22
N LEU A 44 -12.37 -4.96 -3.43
CA LEU A 44 -10.99 -5.11 -3.89
C LEU A 44 -10.85 -6.27 -4.91
N HIS A 45 -10.49 -5.93 -6.14
CA HIS A 45 -10.16 -6.86 -7.22
C HIS A 45 -8.69 -6.71 -7.65
N LEU A 46 -7.93 -7.81 -7.60
CA LEU A 46 -6.50 -7.89 -7.95
C LEU A 46 -6.22 -9.17 -8.75
N CYS A 47 -5.67 -9.04 -9.97
CA CYS A 47 -5.19 -10.16 -10.80
C CYS A 47 -3.69 -10.48 -10.60
N ARG A 48 -3.05 -10.01 -9.52
CA ARG A 48 -1.61 -10.14 -9.33
C ARG A 48 -1.30 -10.54 -7.91
N CYS A 49 -0.43 -11.54 -7.77
CA CYS A 49 0.01 -12.07 -6.49
C CYS A 49 0.70 -10.98 -5.66
N GLY A 50 0.25 -10.84 -4.41
CA GLY A 50 0.89 -9.98 -3.43
C GLY A 50 1.30 -10.76 -2.18
N ILE A 51 2.35 -10.30 -1.51
CA ILE A 51 2.81 -10.88 -0.25
C ILE A 51 1.88 -10.49 0.92
N LEU A 52 1.55 -11.47 1.76
CA LEU A 52 0.80 -11.33 3.01
C LEU A 52 1.68 -11.67 4.23
N ARG A 53 1.20 -11.29 5.42
CA ARG A 53 1.91 -11.45 6.71
C ARG A 53 2.34 -12.88 7.06
N ASN A 54 1.64 -13.88 6.54
CA ASN A 54 1.91 -15.30 6.80
C ASN A 54 2.91 -15.91 5.80
N ASN A 55 3.76 -15.08 5.17
CA ASN A 55 4.67 -15.48 4.08
C ASN A 55 3.98 -16.24 2.95
N SER A 56 2.70 -15.94 2.71
CA SER A 56 1.96 -16.50 1.58
C SER A 56 1.68 -15.41 0.56
N THR A 57 1.57 -15.82 -0.70
CA THR A 57 1.20 -14.92 -1.78
C THR A 57 -0.22 -15.19 -2.23
N ARG A 58 -1.08 -14.18 -2.13
CA ARG A 58 -2.51 -14.28 -2.45
C ARG A 58 -2.97 -13.03 -3.18
N TYR A 59 -4.11 -13.13 -3.87
CA TYR A 59 -4.81 -12.00 -4.44
C TYR A 59 -6.33 -12.24 -4.37
N SER A 60 -7.15 -11.21 -4.60
CA SER A 60 -8.62 -11.30 -4.59
C SER A 60 -9.21 -11.17 -6.00
N ALA A 61 -10.00 -12.16 -6.48
CA ALA A 61 -10.93 -11.93 -7.60
C ALA A 61 -12.32 -11.58 -7.11
N LEU A 62 -13.00 -10.79 -7.93
CA LEU A 62 -14.41 -10.44 -7.77
C LEU A 62 -15.21 -10.73 -9.03
N TYR A 63 -14.55 -10.72 -10.19
CA TYR A 63 -15.14 -11.07 -11.47
C TYR A 63 -14.10 -11.82 -12.30
N ASN A 64 -14.57 -12.56 -13.30
CA ASN A 64 -13.70 -13.25 -14.25
C ASN A 64 -13.10 -12.21 -15.20
N GLY A 65 -11.80 -11.93 -15.04
CA GLY A 65 -11.03 -11.11 -15.98
C GLY A 65 -10.21 -12.01 -16.91
N THR A 66 -10.10 -11.63 -18.19
CA THR A 66 -9.29 -12.35 -19.22
C THR A 66 -7.79 -12.36 -18.92
N ASN A 67 -7.36 -11.54 -17.96
CA ASN A 67 -5.97 -11.20 -17.67
C ASN A 67 -5.52 -11.68 -16.29
N CYS A 68 -6.31 -12.51 -15.62
CA CYS A 68 -5.85 -13.19 -14.44
C CYS A 68 -5.49 -14.67 -14.76
N SER A 69 -4.23 -14.93 -15.08
CA SER A 69 -3.75 -16.20 -15.66
C SER A 69 -3.79 -17.42 -14.73
N ASP A 70 -3.81 -17.24 -13.41
CA ASP A 70 -3.82 -18.33 -12.42
C ASP A 70 -5.23 -18.78 -11.99
N TYR A 71 -6.28 -18.24 -12.64
CA TYR A 71 -7.69 -18.39 -12.24
C TYR A 71 -8.47 -19.49 -12.96
N ALA A 72 -7.82 -20.44 -13.63
CA ALA A 72 -8.50 -21.43 -14.44
C ALA A 72 -9.53 -22.27 -13.62
N GLY A 73 -10.79 -21.82 -13.60
CA GLY A 73 -11.95 -22.57 -13.10
C GLY A 73 -12.54 -22.22 -11.72
N LEU A 74 -12.09 -21.15 -11.04
CA LEU A 74 -12.66 -20.81 -9.71
C LEU A 74 -13.85 -19.82 -9.82
N PRO A 75 -14.95 -20.02 -9.08
CA PRO A 75 -16.08 -19.08 -9.07
C PRO A 75 -15.72 -17.81 -8.28
N PRO A 76 -15.95 -16.61 -8.85
CA PRO A 76 -15.82 -15.35 -8.10
C PRO A 76 -17.03 -15.13 -7.16
N PRO A 77 -16.87 -14.43 -6.02
CA PRO A 77 -15.61 -13.90 -5.48
C PRO A 77 -14.77 -14.99 -4.80
N THR A 78 -13.46 -15.00 -5.07
CA THR A 78 -12.53 -16.01 -4.53
C THR A 78 -11.16 -15.38 -4.22
N ILE A 79 -10.55 -15.77 -3.10
CA ILE A 79 -9.13 -15.52 -2.85
C ILE A 79 -8.34 -16.70 -3.37
N VAL A 80 -7.42 -16.43 -4.28
CA VAL A 80 -6.53 -17.48 -4.79
C VAL A 80 -5.18 -17.35 -4.12
N THR A 81 -4.61 -18.50 -3.77
CA THR A 81 -3.22 -18.59 -3.31
C THR A 81 -2.34 -18.90 -4.50
N CYS A 82 -1.33 -18.06 -4.73
CA CYS A 82 -0.39 -18.23 -5.81
C CYS A 82 0.65 -19.30 -5.45
N LYS A 83 0.86 -20.26 -6.35
CA LYS A 83 1.97 -21.20 -6.27
C LYS A 83 3.20 -20.56 -6.93
N LEU A 84 3.99 -19.85 -6.15
CA LEU A 84 5.27 -19.33 -6.63
C LEU A 84 6.33 -20.44 -6.55
N PRO A 85 7.21 -20.58 -7.56
CA PRO A 85 8.30 -21.55 -7.53
C PRO A 85 9.26 -21.20 -6.38
N THR A 86 9.59 -22.22 -5.58
CA THR A 86 10.46 -22.13 -4.39
C THR A 86 11.90 -21.71 -4.67
N THR A 87 12.30 -21.62 -5.94
CA THR A 87 13.69 -21.39 -6.37
C THR A 87 14.04 -19.93 -6.66
N ASN A 88 13.13 -18.98 -6.47
CA ASN A 88 13.48 -17.56 -6.56
C ASN A 88 12.53 -16.68 -5.74
N THR A 89 12.89 -16.44 -4.47
CA THR A 89 12.19 -15.60 -3.48
C THR A 89 12.01 -14.13 -3.91
N TYR A 90 12.52 -13.74 -5.09
CA TYR A 90 12.58 -12.36 -5.57
C TYR A 90 11.43 -11.94 -6.51
N LEU A 91 10.42 -12.78 -6.80
CA LEU A 91 9.52 -12.52 -7.95
C LEU A 91 8.11 -12.01 -7.63
N THR A 92 7.79 -11.71 -6.37
CA THR A 92 6.51 -11.04 -6.08
C THR A 92 6.63 -9.55 -6.36
N ARG A 93 5.99 -9.07 -7.44
CA ARG A 93 6.01 -7.65 -7.79
C ARG A 93 5.13 -6.78 -6.89
N LEU A 94 4.26 -7.37 -6.07
CA LEU A 94 3.34 -6.64 -5.21
C LEU A 94 3.43 -7.07 -3.75
N THR A 95 3.17 -6.13 -2.86
CA THR A 95 2.98 -6.33 -1.42
C THR A 95 1.63 -5.73 -1.04
N LEU A 96 0.83 -6.45 -0.24
CA LEU A 96 -0.47 -5.93 0.19
C LEU A 96 -0.32 -5.19 1.52
N VAL A 97 -0.63 -3.91 1.52
CA VAL A 97 -0.47 -3.03 2.68
C VAL A 97 -1.83 -2.62 3.19
N VAL A 98 -2.00 -2.68 4.50
CA VAL A 98 -3.13 -2.06 5.19
C VAL A 98 -2.71 -0.69 5.68
N ASP A 99 -3.43 0.34 5.25
CA ASP A 99 -3.29 1.68 5.84
C ASP A 99 -3.82 1.66 7.27
N SER A 100 -2.96 2.03 8.22
CA SER A 100 -3.36 2.33 9.58
C SER A 100 -3.91 3.75 9.61
N CYS A 101 -5.23 3.91 9.48
CA CYS A 101 -5.90 5.20 9.59
C CYS A 101 -5.62 5.91 10.95
N LEU A 102 -5.16 5.17 11.96
CA LEU A 102 -4.65 5.71 13.23
C LEU A 102 -3.44 6.64 13.05
N LEU A 103 -2.58 6.44 12.05
CA LEU A 103 -1.45 7.33 11.74
C LEU A 103 -1.89 8.60 10.99
N GLN A 104 -2.93 8.54 10.16
CA GLN A 104 -3.51 9.73 9.51
C GLN A 104 -4.38 10.57 10.47
N LEU A 105 -5.04 9.93 11.44
CA LEU A 105 -5.74 10.63 12.51
C LEU A 105 -4.76 11.38 13.44
N ASN A 106 -3.51 10.92 13.56
CA ASN A 106 -2.44 11.61 14.28
C ASN A 106 -1.78 12.76 13.49
N LEU A 107 -2.06 12.91 12.19
CA LEU A 107 -1.58 14.06 11.40
C LEU A 107 -2.64 15.18 11.24
N HIS A 108 -3.84 14.99 11.76
CA HIS A 108 -4.86 16.04 11.92
C HIS A 108 -5.14 16.40 13.39
N THR A 109 -4.49 15.75 14.34
CA THR A 109 -4.59 16.07 15.78
C THR A 109 -3.32 16.72 16.36
N GLU A 110 -2.45 17.29 15.51
CA GLU A 110 -1.59 18.41 15.90
C GLU A 110 -2.16 19.71 15.30
N ILE A 111 -3.45 19.98 15.55
CA ILE A 111 -3.87 21.38 15.77
C ILE A 111 -3.29 21.73 17.14
N ARG A 112 -1.98 21.99 17.18
CA ARG A 112 -1.40 22.73 18.29
C ARG A 112 -2.14 24.05 18.34
N LEU A 113 -2.67 24.34 19.51
CA LEU A 113 -3.12 25.66 19.90
C LEU A 113 -2.06 26.69 19.51
N PHE A 114 -2.17 27.28 18.32
CA PHE A 114 -1.65 28.60 18.03
C PHE A 114 -2.84 29.54 18.10
N THR A 115 -3.33 29.72 19.32
CA THR A 115 -4.26 30.79 19.64
C THR A 115 -3.60 32.12 19.24
N LEU A 116 -4.18 32.76 18.23
CA LEU A 116 -4.28 34.20 18.05
C LEU A 116 -2.97 35.00 18.18
N ARG A 117 -2.24 35.13 17.07
CA ARG A 117 -1.59 36.41 16.72
C ARG A 117 -1.89 36.78 15.27
N ILE A 118 -3.16 37.11 15.02
CA ILE A 118 -3.48 38.00 13.90
C ILE A 118 -3.12 39.40 14.35
N SER A 119 -1.96 39.90 13.92
CA SER A 119 -1.76 41.32 13.61
C SER A 119 -0.38 41.53 13.01
N LYS A 120 -0.38 41.80 11.69
CA LYS A 120 0.56 42.68 10.98
C LYS A 120 1.99 42.11 10.87
N THR A 121 2.68 42.06 9.75
CA THR A 121 2.67 42.92 8.56
C THR A 121 3.54 42.25 7.50
N GLN A 122 3.11 42.43 6.26
CA GLN A 122 3.77 42.16 4.99
C GLN A 122 5.16 42.84 4.87
N ARG A 123 6.21 42.06 4.53
CA ARG A 123 7.41 42.40 3.71
C ARG A 123 8.45 41.28 3.88
N ALA A 124 8.72 40.49 2.85
CA ALA A 124 9.65 40.77 1.75
C ALA A 124 11.10 40.83 2.26
N ASP A 125 11.96 39.94 1.77
CA ASP A 125 13.07 40.36 0.88
C ASP A 125 13.89 39.14 0.45
N GLU A 126 13.62 38.71 -0.78
CA GLU A 126 14.54 38.02 -1.65
C GLU A 126 15.58 39.06 -2.08
N ILE A 127 16.81 38.90 -1.59
CA ILE A 127 17.94 39.79 -1.87
C ILE A 127 18.42 39.51 -3.30
N GLN A 128 18.23 40.47 -4.23
CA GLN A 128 19.16 40.63 -5.34
C GLN A 128 19.28 42.10 -5.78
N HIS A 129 20.32 42.70 -5.20
CA HIS A 129 21.16 43.74 -5.78
C HIS A 129 21.37 43.53 -7.29
N ASN A 130 20.66 44.29 -8.13
CA ASN A 130 21.22 44.98 -9.29
C ASN A 130 20.17 45.89 -9.97
N GLN A 131 20.19 47.18 -9.63
CA GLN A 131 20.01 48.24 -10.62
C GLN A 131 21.03 49.36 -10.31
N ARG A 132 22.03 49.46 -11.21
CA ARG A 132 23.15 50.40 -11.33
C ARG A 132 24.44 50.06 -10.59
#